data_AF-A0A7R8CVA7-F1
#
_entry.id   AF-A0A7R8CVA7-F1
#
_cell.length_a   1.000
_cell.length_b   1.000
_cell.length_c   1.000
_cell.angle_alpha   90.00
_cell.angle_beta   90.00
_cell.angle_gamma   90.00
#
_symmetry.space_group_name_H-M   'P 1'
#
loop_
_entity.id
_entity.type
_entity.pdbx_description
1 polymer ?
#
loop_
_entity_poly.entity_id
_entity_poly.type
_entity_poly.pdbx_seq_one_letter_code
_entity_poly.pdbx_strand_id
1 'polypeptide(L)'
;MKRRRSRKSVAPSPIKALKQRINSKRISDILVFFRDKFQLQKENSFGITYSIFSMAGDNQPHCQASLLLRKQLAELSKNPVEGFSAGLIDDSDIFKWEVLIIGPSDTLYEGGFFKCHLYFPKEYPLRPPKLKVITEIWHPNIEKNGDVCISILHEPGDDRWGYEKANPNDESPANVDAAKEWRENYPEFKRKVARCVRRSQEEFLQIYFEARHFF
;
A
#
# COMPACT_ATOMS: atom_id res chain seq x y z
N MET A 1 -8.72 36.33 -43.19
CA MET A 1 -7.98 36.13 -41.93
C MET A 1 -8.58 34.95 -41.15
N LYS A 2 -7.95 33.77 -41.17
CA LYS A 2 -8.35 32.61 -40.33
C LYS A 2 -7.65 32.72 -38.97
N ARG A 3 -8.41 32.93 -37.89
CA ARG A 3 -7.91 33.01 -36.50
C ARG A 3 -7.28 31.66 -36.08
N ARG A 4 -5.96 31.63 -35.88
CA ARG A 4 -5.25 30.51 -35.22
C ARG A 4 -5.67 30.46 -33.75
N ARG A 5 -6.37 29.40 -33.35
CA ARG A 5 -6.58 29.07 -31.92
C ARG A 5 -5.26 28.55 -31.35
N SER A 6 -4.66 29.29 -30.43
CA SER A 6 -3.51 28.82 -29.64
C SER A 6 -3.95 27.61 -28.79
N ARG A 7 -3.36 26.43 -29.04
CA ARG A 7 -3.45 25.30 -28.12
C ARG A 7 -2.78 25.71 -26.81
N LYS A 8 -3.57 26.04 -25.79
CA LYS A 8 -3.06 26.12 -24.41
C LYS A 8 -2.64 24.70 -24.02
N SER A 9 -1.35 24.49 -23.76
CA SER A 9 -0.85 23.26 -23.16
C SER A 9 -1.42 23.16 -21.75
N VAL A 10 -2.42 22.31 -21.56
CA VAL A 10 -2.97 22.00 -20.25
C VAL A 10 -1.90 21.24 -19.47
N ALA A 11 -1.46 21.78 -18.33
CA ALA A 11 -0.55 21.08 -17.44
C ALA A 11 -1.16 19.71 -17.08
N PRO A 12 -0.38 18.62 -17.06
CA PRO A 12 -0.92 17.30 -16.73
C PRO A 12 -1.56 17.35 -15.34
N SER A 13 -2.72 16.72 -15.19
CA SER A 13 -3.34 16.59 -13.87
C SER A 13 -2.34 15.95 -12.90
N PRO A 14 -2.42 16.24 -11.58
CA PRO A 14 -1.56 15.62 -10.58
C PRO A 14 -1.51 14.09 -10.71
N ILE A 15 -2.62 13.49 -11.17
CA ILE A 15 -2.78 12.06 -11.43
C ILE A 15 -1.99 11.59 -12.68
N LYS A 16 -1.95 12.38 -13.77
CA LYS A 16 -1.10 12.07 -14.94
C LYS A 16 0.40 12.21 -14.62
N ALA A 17 0.77 13.18 -13.78
CA ALA A 17 2.14 13.32 -13.27
C ALA A 17 2.49 12.17 -12.30
N LEU A 18 1.52 11.66 -11.54
CA LEU A 18 1.68 10.50 -10.65
C LEU A 18 1.83 9.19 -11.42
N LYS A 19 1.09 9.00 -12.53
CA LYS A 19 1.29 7.87 -13.46
C LYS A 19 2.69 7.86 -14.10
N GLN A 20 3.25 9.03 -14.40
CA GLN A 20 4.65 9.15 -14.81
C GLN A 20 5.65 8.84 -13.67
N ARG A 21 5.26 9.06 -12.41
CA ARG A 21 6.05 8.68 -11.23
C ARG A 21 5.99 7.17 -10.93
N ILE A 22 4.91 6.47 -11.26
CA ILE A 22 4.78 5.00 -11.12
C ILE A 22 5.60 4.23 -12.19
N ASN A 23 6.37 4.92 -13.03
CA ASN A 23 7.51 4.29 -13.73
C ASN A 23 8.72 4.05 -12.82
N SER A 24 8.71 4.63 -11.61
CA SER A 24 9.68 4.34 -10.57
C SER A 24 9.35 2.97 -10.00
N LYS A 25 10.08 1.97 -10.46
CA LYS A 25 10.12 0.59 -9.96
C LYS A 25 10.58 0.51 -8.49
N ARG A 26 10.36 1.54 -7.67
CA ARG A 26 10.79 1.65 -6.27
C ARG A 26 9.67 1.22 -5.35
N ILE A 27 10.01 0.37 -4.38
CA ILE A 27 9.07 -0.11 -3.36
C ILE A 27 8.51 1.05 -2.52
N SER A 28 9.28 2.11 -2.27
CA SER A 28 8.79 3.30 -1.55
C SER A 28 7.56 3.93 -2.21
N ASP A 29 7.55 4.03 -3.54
CA ASP A 29 6.45 4.64 -4.29
C ASP A 29 5.21 3.72 -4.28
N ILE A 30 5.43 2.40 -4.31
CA ILE A 30 4.39 1.39 -4.17
C ILE A 30 3.73 1.49 -2.78
N LEU A 31 4.52 1.61 -1.71
CA LEU A 31 4.03 1.77 -0.35
C LEU A 31 3.23 3.07 -0.17
N VAL A 32 3.77 4.19 -0.64
CA VAL A 32 3.06 5.47 -0.62
C VAL A 32 1.75 5.39 -1.38
N PHE A 33 1.73 4.75 -2.55
CA PHE A 33 0.49 4.55 -3.30
C PHE A 33 -0.53 3.70 -2.53
N PHE A 34 -0.09 2.61 -1.89
CA PHE A 34 -0.97 1.81 -1.06
C PHE A 34 -1.60 2.66 0.04
N ARG A 35 -0.82 3.47 0.76
CA ARG A 35 -1.33 4.41 1.77
C ARG A 35 -2.45 5.28 1.21
N ASP A 36 -2.18 5.92 0.08
CA ASP A 36 -3.09 6.88 -0.54
C ASP A 36 -4.38 6.19 -1.05
N LYS A 37 -4.36 4.87 -1.28
CA LYS A 37 -5.53 4.04 -1.61
C LYS A 37 -6.33 3.53 -0.41
N PHE A 38 -5.70 3.42 0.76
CA PHE A 38 -6.43 3.20 2.02
C PHE A 38 -7.23 4.44 2.46
N GLN A 39 -6.94 5.61 1.88
CA GLN A 39 -7.66 6.85 2.16
C GLN A 39 -9.07 6.81 1.55
N LEU A 40 -10.08 6.61 2.41
CA LEU A 40 -11.47 6.56 1.98
C LEU A 40 -12.21 7.93 1.94
N GLN A 41 -11.55 9.07 2.20
CA GLN A 41 -11.86 10.43 1.67
C GLN A 41 -10.90 11.51 2.25
N LYS A 42 -10.71 12.64 1.53
CA LYS A 42 -9.89 13.84 1.86
C LYS A 42 -10.59 14.75 2.91
N GLU A 43 -9.97 15.71 3.63
CA GLU A 43 -9.02 16.78 3.26
C GLU A 43 -8.09 17.20 4.43
N ASN A 44 -6.88 17.67 4.08
CA ASN A 44 -5.92 18.50 4.84
C ASN A 44 -5.74 18.22 6.35
N SER A 45 -4.55 17.75 6.76
CA SER A 45 -3.62 18.53 7.60
C SER A 45 -2.32 17.75 7.94
N PHE A 46 -1.41 18.46 8.62
CA PHE A 46 0.04 18.29 8.74
C PHE A 46 0.49 17.05 9.54
N GLY A 47 1.57 16.40 9.07
CA GLY A 47 2.18 15.22 9.69
C GLY A 47 3.01 15.52 10.95
N ILE A 48 3.08 14.52 11.83
CA ILE A 48 3.99 14.44 12.99
C ILE A 48 4.72 13.09 12.92
N THR A 49 6.04 13.13 12.98
CA THR A 49 6.93 11.99 12.72
C THR A 49 7.27 11.17 13.97
N TYR A 50 7.27 9.84 13.85
CA TYR A 50 7.96 8.90 14.76
C TYR A 50 8.69 7.83 13.93
N SER A 51 9.86 7.35 14.39
CA SER A 51 10.75 6.41 13.67
C SER A 51 11.12 5.20 14.52
N ILE A 52 11.16 3.99 13.94
CA ILE A 52 11.60 2.73 14.58
C ILE A 52 12.42 1.84 13.61
N PHE A 53 13.39 1.13 14.19
CA PHE A 53 14.52 0.33 13.68
C PHE A 53 14.20 -0.90 12.80
N SER A 54 15.17 -1.34 11.99
CA SER A 54 15.18 -2.64 11.26
C SER A 54 16.61 -3.23 11.18
N MET A 55 16.73 -4.57 11.26
CA MET A 55 17.98 -5.34 11.14
C MET A 55 17.83 -6.41 10.04
N ALA A 56 18.88 -6.61 9.24
CA ALA A 56 19.00 -7.75 8.32
C ALA A 56 20.48 -8.12 8.09
N GLY A 57 20.81 -9.42 8.15
CA GLY A 57 22.09 -10.02 7.77
C GLY A 57 21.99 -10.77 6.44
N ASP A 58 23.10 -10.92 5.71
CA ASP A 58 23.12 -11.38 4.30
C ASP A 58 24.01 -12.62 4.08
N ASN A 59 23.62 -13.48 3.12
CA ASN A 59 24.50 -14.24 2.20
C ASN A 59 23.74 -15.21 1.26
N GLN A 60 23.59 -14.88 -0.04
CA GLN A 60 23.38 -15.84 -1.17
C GLN A 60 23.59 -15.15 -2.55
N PRO A 61 23.66 -15.86 -3.70
CA PRO A 61 23.92 -15.28 -5.03
C PRO A 61 22.63 -14.87 -5.77
N HIS A 62 22.70 -13.81 -6.58
CA HIS A 62 21.49 -13.05 -6.97
C HIS A 62 21.22 -12.95 -8.49
N CYS A 63 20.01 -13.33 -8.91
CA CYS A 63 19.42 -12.88 -10.17
C CYS A 63 19.15 -11.37 -10.12
N GLN A 64 19.07 -10.68 -11.27
CA GLN A 64 18.96 -9.21 -11.31
C GLN A 64 17.82 -8.64 -10.44
N ALA A 65 16.68 -9.33 -10.36
CA ALA A 65 15.56 -8.96 -9.50
C ALA A 65 15.97 -8.91 -8.02
N SER A 66 16.68 -9.94 -7.55
CA SER A 66 17.10 -10.02 -6.15
C SER A 66 18.20 -9.01 -5.77
N LEU A 67 19.12 -8.67 -6.69
CA LEU A 67 20.06 -7.55 -6.47
C LEU A 67 19.31 -6.23 -6.30
N LEU A 68 18.30 -6.00 -7.14
CA LEU A 68 17.46 -4.80 -7.06
C LEU A 68 16.70 -4.74 -5.72
N LEU A 69 16.07 -5.84 -5.31
CA LEU A 69 15.31 -5.92 -4.07
C LEU A 69 16.19 -5.65 -2.85
N ARG A 70 17.40 -6.23 -2.77
CA ARG A 70 18.35 -5.93 -1.69
C ARG A 70 18.73 -4.46 -1.64
N LYS A 71 19.01 -3.87 -2.81
CA LYS A 71 19.33 -2.45 -2.91
C LYS A 71 18.19 -1.58 -2.39
N GLN A 72 16.94 -1.90 -2.76
CA GLN A 72 15.77 -1.14 -2.32
C GLN A 72 15.44 -1.36 -0.85
N LEU A 73 15.67 -2.56 -0.31
CA LEU A 73 15.52 -2.83 1.12
C LEU A 73 16.51 -1.97 1.91
N ALA A 74 17.77 -1.95 1.50
CA ALA A 74 18.79 -1.11 2.12
C ALA A 74 18.50 0.40 1.96
N GLU A 75 17.88 0.82 0.86
CA GLU A 75 17.44 2.21 0.65
C GLU A 75 16.32 2.59 1.62
N LEU A 76 15.35 1.71 1.83
CA LEU A 76 14.27 1.91 2.81
C LEU A 76 14.79 1.94 4.25
N SER A 77 15.79 1.13 4.59
CA SER A 77 16.43 1.20 5.91
C SER A 77 17.14 2.55 6.14
N LYS A 78 17.69 3.16 5.10
CA LYS A 78 18.36 4.47 5.17
C LYS A 78 17.38 5.64 5.14
N ASN A 79 16.31 5.51 4.36
CA ASN A 79 15.30 6.54 4.14
C ASN A 79 13.91 5.93 4.41
N PRO A 80 13.53 5.77 5.69
CA PRO A 80 12.24 5.17 6.03
C PRO A 80 11.09 6.04 5.51
N VAL A 81 10.02 5.38 5.07
CA VAL A 81 8.80 6.05 4.61
C VAL A 81 7.86 6.20 5.80
N GLU A 82 7.38 7.41 6.03
CA GLU A 82 6.45 7.71 7.11
C GLU A 82 5.16 6.89 6.98
N GLY A 83 4.73 6.31 8.11
CA GLY A 83 3.54 5.45 8.17
C GLY A 83 3.79 3.99 7.78
N PHE A 84 5.05 3.61 7.50
CA PHE A 84 5.41 2.25 7.12
C PHE A 84 6.63 1.72 7.88
N SER A 85 6.64 0.42 8.13
CA SER A 85 7.84 -0.36 8.41
C SER A 85 7.88 -1.53 7.45
N ALA A 86 9.07 -1.90 6.97
CA ALA A 86 9.24 -3.02 6.05
C ALA A 86 10.47 -3.85 6.42
N GLY A 87 10.33 -5.16 6.32
CA GLY A 87 11.37 -6.15 6.55
C GLY A 87 11.11 -7.42 5.75
N LEU A 88 11.99 -8.41 5.90
CA LEU A 88 11.79 -9.72 5.31
C LEU A 88 10.89 -10.56 6.21
N ILE A 89 10.04 -11.39 5.62
CA ILE A 89 9.31 -12.43 6.38
C ILE A 89 10.31 -13.49 6.86
N ASP A 90 11.29 -13.79 6.01
CA ASP A 90 12.36 -14.75 6.24
C ASP A 90 13.64 -14.20 5.60
N ASP A 91 14.72 -14.11 6.37
CA ASP A 91 16.02 -13.58 5.91
C ASP A 91 16.61 -14.37 4.73
N SER A 92 16.18 -15.62 4.55
CA SER A 92 16.57 -16.45 3.42
C SER A 92 15.82 -16.15 2.12
N ASP A 93 14.69 -15.41 2.17
CA ASP A 93 13.84 -15.12 1.01
C ASP A 93 13.59 -13.63 0.80
N ILE A 94 14.50 -12.99 0.06
CA ILE A 94 14.42 -11.59 -0.35
C ILE A 94 13.18 -11.22 -1.19
N PHE A 95 12.38 -12.20 -1.65
CA PHE A 95 11.17 -11.96 -2.45
C PHE A 95 9.89 -11.89 -1.61
N LYS A 96 9.97 -12.05 -0.28
CA LYS A 96 8.83 -12.03 0.62
C LYS A 96 9.05 -11.06 1.77
N TRP A 97 8.28 -9.98 1.75
CA TRP A 97 8.47 -8.89 2.71
C TRP A 97 7.25 -8.78 3.62
N GLU A 98 7.51 -8.54 4.90
CA GLU A 98 6.50 -8.09 5.84
C GLU A 98 6.52 -6.57 5.87
N VAL A 99 5.34 -5.96 5.77
CA VAL A 99 5.15 -4.51 5.83
C VAL A 99 4.09 -4.21 6.87
N LEU A 100 4.43 -3.36 7.83
CA LEU A 100 3.47 -2.77 8.74
C LEU A 100 3.02 -1.42 8.18
N ILE A 101 1.71 -1.24 8.04
CA ILE A 101 1.09 0.02 7.61
C ILE A 101 0.38 0.64 8.81
N ILE A 102 0.75 1.87 9.14
CA ILE A 102 0.02 2.67 10.12
C ILE A 102 -1.16 3.31 9.40
N GLY A 103 -2.36 3.11 9.94
CA GLY A 103 -3.58 3.70 9.45
C GLY A 103 -3.46 5.22 9.34
N PRO A 104 -3.65 5.80 8.14
CA PRO A 104 -3.42 7.23 7.93
C PRO A 104 -4.33 8.09 8.81
N SER A 105 -3.81 9.22 9.27
CA SER A 105 -4.60 10.26 9.93
C SER A 105 -5.74 10.74 9.05
N ASP A 106 -6.81 11.19 9.70
CA ASP A 106 -8.04 11.68 9.08
C ASP A 106 -8.76 10.62 8.22
N THR A 107 -8.56 9.34 8.56
CA THR A 107 -9.30 8.22 7.96
C THR A 107 -10.02 7.40 9.02
N LEU A 108 -10.96 6.56 8.59
CA LEU A 108 -11.58 5.58 9.49
C LEU A 108 -10.57 4.55 10.04
N TYR A 109 -9.41 4.43 9.41
CA TYR A 109 -8.36 3.49 9.78
C TYR A 109 -7.30 4.11 10.70
N GLU A 110 -7.40 5.41 11.02
CA GLU A 110 -6.42 6.14 11.83
C GLU A 110 -6.04 5.40 13.11
N GLY A 111 -4.72 5.32 13.36
CA GLY A 111 -4.16 4.67 14.54
C GLY A 111 -4.19 3.14 14.50
N GLY A 112 -4.69 2.52 13.41
CA GLY A 112 -4.60 1.09 13.17
C GLY A 112 -3.20 0.65 12.75
N PHE A 113 -2.87 -0.63 12.95
CA PHE A 113 -1.58 -1.24 12.61
C PHE A 113 -1.80 -2.47 11.74
N PHE A 114 -1.72 -2.31 10.42
CA PHE A 114 -2.09 -3.36 9.47
C PHE A 114 -0.84 -4.05 8.92
N LYS A 115 -0.61 -5.28 9.39
CA LYS A 115 0.43 -6.16 8.84
C LYS A 115 0.01 -6.63 7.45
N CYS A 116 0.94 -6.53 6.51
CA CYS A 116 0.78 -6.91 5.13
C CYS A 116 1.98 -7.71 4.65
N HIS A 117 1.78 -8.60 3.68
CA HIS A 117 2.84 -9.29 2.98
C HIS A 117 2.94 -8.81 1.54
N LEU A 118 4.17 -8.47 1.12
CA LEU A 118 4.52 -8.18 -0.26
C LEU A 118 5.27 -9.38 -0.87
N TYR A 119 4.73 -9.91 -1.96
CA TYR A 119 5.30 -11.04 -2.69
C TYR A 119 5.82 -10.57 -4.05
N PHE A 120 7.13 -10.62 -4.24
CA PHE A 120 7.77 -10.20 -5.48
C PHE A 120 7.92 -11.38 -6.46
N PRO A 121 7.50 -11.23 -7.73
CA PRO A 121 7.80 -12.23 -8.75
C PRO A 121 9.28 -12.23 -9.11
N LYS A 122 9.78 -13.34 -9.68
CA LYS A 122 11.18 -13.41 -10.16
C LYS A 122 11.46 -12.46 -11.32
N GLU A 123 10.42 -12.08 -12.07
CA GLU A 123 10.51 -11.10 -13.15
C GLU A 123 10.41 -9.65 -12.65
N TYR A 124 10.33 -9.39 -11.34
CA TYR A 124 10.36 -8.02 -10.82
C TYR A 124 11.63 -7.30 -11.30
N PRO A 125 11.53 -6.07 -11.83
CA PRO A 125 10.38 -5.15 -11.80
C PRO A 125 9.54 -5.12 -13.09
N LEU A 126 9.65 -6.11 -13.97
CA LEU A 126 8.81 -6.23 -15.17
C LEU A 126 7.37 -6.62 -14.81
N ARG A 127 7.19 -7.43 -13.77
CA ARG A 127 5.90 -7.75 -13.16
C ARG A 127 5.77 -7.11 -11.78
N PRO A 128 4.58 -6.61 -11.40
CA PRO A 128 4.35 -6.00 -10.10
C PRO A 128 4.34 -7.06 -8.98
N PRO A 129 4.62 -6.66 -7.72
CA PRO A 129 4.43 -7.53 -6.57
C PRO A 129 2.96 -7.75 -6.28
N LYS A 130 2.63 -8.78 -5.50
CA LYS A 130 1.29 -8.96 -4.91
C LYS A 130 1.30 -8.46 -3.47
N LEU A 131 0.28 -7.71 -3.06
CA LEU A 131 0.07 -7.32 -1.66
C LEU A 131 -1.09 -8.11 -1.07
N LYS A 132 -0.87 -8.63 0.13
CA LYS A 132 -1.87 -9.29 0.94
C LYS A 132 -1.91 -8.68 2.34
N VAL A 133 -3.07 -8.22 2.79
CA VAL A 133 -3.25 -7.79 4.17
C VAL A 133 -3.47 -9.02 5.05
N ILE A 134 -2.68 -9.12 6.11
CA ILE A 134 -2.70 -10.25 7.06
C ILE A 134 -3.57 -9.91 8.25
N THR A 135 -3.47 -8.67 8.76
CA THR A 135 -4.37 -8.16 9.80
C THR A 135 -5.80 -8.04 9.25
N GLU A 136 -6.79 -8.45 10.04
CA GLU A 136 -8.19 -8.33 9.64
C GLU A 136 -8.57 -6.87 9.37
N ILE A 137 -9.16 -6.61 8.20
CA ILE A 137 -9.57 -5.27 7.80
C ILE A 137 -10.89 -5.28 7.04
N TRP A 138 -11.75 -4.32 7.34
CA TRP A 138 -12.99 -4.07 6.60
C TRP A 138 -12.77 -2.97 5.57
N HIS A 139 -12.60 -3.32 4.29
CA HIS A 139 -12.32 -2.35 3.23
C HIS A 139 -12.90 -2.80 1.87
N PRO A 140 -13.52 -1.91 1.06
CA PRO A 140 -14.12 -2.28 -0.23
C PRO A 140 -13.16 -2.91 -1.26
N ASN A 141 -11.87 -2.53 -1.23
CA ASN A 141 -10.84 -3.02 -2.16
C ASN A 141 -9.95 -4.15 -1.61
N ILE A 142 -10.34 -4.76 -0.48
CA ILE A 142 -9.60 -5.87 0.13
C ILE A 142 -10.54 -7.06 0.26
N GLU A 143 -10.17 -8.16 -0.37
CA GLU A 143 -10.94 -9.40 -0.30
C GLU A 143 -10.96 -9.97 1.12
N LYS A 144 -11.93 -10.85 1.41
CA LYS A 144 -12.05 -11.51 2.72
C LYS A 144 -10.81 -12.33 3.09
N ASN A 145 -10.06 -12.80 2.09
CA ASN A 145 -8.82 -13.54 2.28
C ASN A 145 -7.59 -12.64 2.46
N GLY A 146 -7.75 -11.31 2.39
CA GLY A 146 -6.69 -10.31 2.51
C GLY A 146 -6.08 -9.82 1.20
N ASP A 147 -6.42 -10.41 0.05
CA ASP A 147 -5.83 -10.02 -1.23
C ASP A 147 -6.29 -8.60 -1.63
N VAL A 148 -5.34 -7.78 -2.08
CA VAL A 148 -5.59 -6.38 -2.45
C VAL A 148 -5.74 -6.25 -3.96
N CYS A 149 -6.88 -5.72 -4.41
CA CYS A 149 -7.14 -5.47 -5.82
C CYS A 149 -7.04 -3.97 -6.12
N ILE A 150 -5.90 -3.54 -6.68
CA ILE A 150 -5.69 -2.16 -7.15
C ILE A 150 -5.02 -2.15 -8.53
N SER A 151 -5.33 -1.13 -9.33
CA SER A 151 -4.92 -1.07 -10.74
C SER A 151 -3.41 -1.03 -10.98
N ILE A 152 -2.61 -0.62 -10.00
CA ILE A 152 -1.14 -0.64 -10.10
C ILE A 152 -0.53 -2.04 -9.97
N LEU A 153 -1.32 -3.04 -9.56
CA LEU A 153 -0.88 -4.43 -9.45
C LEU A 153 -1.18 -5.25 -10.70
N HIS A 154 -1.77 -4.65 -11.75
CA HIS A 154 -1.97 -5.35 -13.02
C HIS A 154 -0.71 -5.33 -13.88
N GLU A 155 -0.51 -6.42 -14.63
CA GLU A 155 0.55 -6.46 -15.65
C GLU A 155 0.36 -5.30 -16.65
N PRO A 156 1.45 -4.68 -17.13
CA PRO A 156 1.34 -3.65 -18.15
C PRO A 156 0.67 -4.22 -19.41
N GLY A 157 -0.54 -3.77 -19.71
CA GLY A 157 -1.35 -4.15 -20.86
C GLY A 157 -2.53 -3.19 -21.00
N ASP A 158 -3.03 -3.06 -22.23
CA ASP A 158 -4.14 -2.16 -22.59
C ASP A 158 -5.39 -2.59 -21.80
N ASP A 159 -5.76 -1.80 -20.80
CA ASP A 159 -6.89 -2.05 -19.92
C ASP A 159 -8.19 -1.75 -20.66
N ARG A 160 -8.69 -2.75 -21.41
CA ARG A 160 -9.97 -2.65 -22.15
C ARG A 160 -11.17 -2.20 -21.28
N TRP A 161 -11.03 -2.20 -19.95
CA TRP A 161 -12.07 -1.93 -18.97
C TRP A 161 -11.82 -0.69 -18.07
N GLY A 162 -10.74 0.09 -18.29
CA GLY A 162 -10.61 1.45 -17.74
C GLY A 162 -10.60 1.60 -16.22
N TYR A 163 -9.92 0.72 -15.49
CA TYR A 163 -9.78 0.74 -14.01
C TYR A 163 -8.88 1.87 -13.47
N GLU A 164 -8.88 3.03 -14.13
CA GLU A 164 -7.93 4.13 -13.90
C GLU A 164 -8.35 5.14 -12.81
N LYS A 165 -9.50 4.98 -12.16
CA LYS A 165 -10.00 5.98 -11.19
C LYS A 165 -9.46 5.74 -9.78
N ALA A 166 -9.14 6.86 -9.11
CA ALA A 166 -8.54 6.87 -7.78
C ALA A 166 -9.55 6.72 -6.62
N ASN A 167 -10.82 6.53 -6.92
CA ASN A 167 -11.87 6.30 -5.93
C ASN A 167 -11.91 4.81 -5.54
N PRO A 168 -12.43 4.45 -4.35
CA PRO A 168 -12.81 3.07 -4.07
C PRO A 168 -13.66 2.59 -5.25
N ASN A 169 -13.16 1.58 -5.95
CA ASN A 169 -13.68 1.09 -7.22
C ASN A 169 -15.18 0.77 -7.09
N ASP A 170 -16.04 1.73 -7.39
CA ASP A 170 -17.50 1.64 -7.30
C ASP A 170 -18.06 0.72 -8.39
N GLU A 171 -17.31 0.60 -9.49
CA GLU A 171 -17.60 -0.25 -10.63
C GLU A 171 -17.24 -1.74 -10.39
N SER A 172 -16.32 -2.07 -9.48
CA SER A 172 -15.96 -3.47 -9.12
C SER A 172 -15.24 -3.58 -7.76
N PRO A 173 -15.97 -3.63 -6.64
CA PRO A 173 -15.36 -3.81 -5.32
C PRO A 173 -14.90 -5.26 -5.11
N ALA A 174 -13.73 -5.42 -4.50
CA ALA A 174 -13.21 -6.74 -4.10
C ALA A 174 -14.02 -7.33 -2.94
N ASN A 175 -14.54 -6.45 -2.07
CA ASN A 175 -15.45 -6.80 -0.98
C ASN A 175 -16.80 -6.10 -1.18
N VAL A 176 -17.73 -6.82 -1.79
CA VAL A 176 -19.07 -6.34 -2.10
C VAL A 176 -19.84 -5.96 -0.83
N ASP A 177 -19.66 -6.70 0.26
CA ASP A 177 -20.33 -6.44 1.54
C ASP A 177 -19.87 -5.10 2.13
N ALA A 178 -18.54 -4.88 2.19
CA ALA A 178 -17.96 -3.64 2.66
C ALA A 178 -18.35 -2.45 1.77
N ALA A 179 -18.38 -2.62 0.44
CA ALA A 179 -18.81 -1.59 -0.49
C ALA A 179 -20.31 -1.26 -0.37
N LYS A 180 -21.16 -2.27 -0.16
CA LYS A 180 -22.59 -2.08 0.07
C LYS A 180 -22.84 -1.31 1.36
N GLU A 181 -22.21 -1.72 2.46
CA GLU A 181 -22.32 -1.01 3.74
C GLU A 181 -21.79 0.41 3.67
N TRP A 182 -20.68 0.64 2.96
CA TRP A 182 -20.17 1.98 2.72
C TRP A 182 -21.25 2.90 2.09
N ARG A 183 -21.98 2.39 1.09
CA ARG A 183 -22.99 3.17 0.34
C ARG A 183 -24.33 3.29 1.08
N GLU A 184 -24.78 2.21 1.70
CA GLU A 184 -26.16 2.07 2.18
C GLU A 184 -26.27 2.15 3.71
N ASN A 185 -25.20 1.84 4.44
CA ASN A 185 -25.19 1.83 5.91
C ASN A 185 -23.82 2.24 6.48
N TYR A 186 -23.45 3.49 6.20
CA TYR A 186 -22.18 4.06 6.62
C TYR A 186 -21.91 3.97 8.14
N PRO A 187 -22.90 4.12 9.04
CA PRO A 187 -22.69 3.90 10.48
C PRO A 187 -22.20 2.49 10.81
N GLU A 188 -22.78 1.46 10.20
CA GLU A 188 -22.36 0.07 10.41
C GLU A 188 -20.96 -0.18 9.81
N PHE A 189 -20.69 0.37 8.63
CA PHE A 189 -19.36 0.33 8.03
C PHE A 189 -18.31 0.91 8.98
N LYS A 190 -18.53 2.12 9.52
CA LYS A 190 -17.65 2.77 10.50
C LYS A 190 -17.44 1.91 11.74
N ARG A 191 -18.51 1.30 12.27
CA ARG A 191 -18.45 0.45 13.46
C ARG A 191 -17.56 -0.79 13.24
N LYS A 192 -17.63 -1.40 12.06
CA LYS A 192 -16.77 -2.54 11.70
C LYS A 192 -15.32 -2.12 11.50
N VAL A 193 -15.07 -1.02 10.79
CA VAL A 193 -13.70 -0.50 10.64
C VAL A 193 -13.07 -0.18 11.99
N ALA A 194 -13.78 0.50 12.89
CA ALA A 194 -13.28 0.82 14.22
C ALA A 194 -12.95 -0.44 15.04
N ARG A 195 -13.67 -1.55 14.83
CA ARG A 195 -13.35 -2.84 15.45
C ARG A 195 -12.04 -3.41 14.91
N CYS A 196 -11.84 -3.38 13.59
CA CYS A 196 -10.59 -3.82 12.96
C CYS A 196 -9.40 -2.99 13.45
N VAL A 197 -9.55 -1.66 13.54
CA VAL A 197 -8.53 -0.75 14.08
C VAL A 197 -8.14 -1.14 15.50
N ARG A 198 -9.12 -1.30 16.41
CA ARG A 198 -8.84 -1.69 17.80
C ARG A 198 -8.11 -3.04 17.89
N ARG A 199 -8.59 -4.04 17.16
CA ARG A 199 -7.97 -5.36 17.14
C ARG A 199 -6.53 -5.33 16.61
N SER A 200 -6.28 -4.52 15.58
CA SER A 200 -4.94 -4.35 15.02
C SER A 200 -3.94 -3.77 16.03
N GLN A 201 -4.41 -2.91 16.94
CA GLN A 201 -3.59 -2.36 18.03
C GLN A 201 -3.24 -3.44 19.07
N GLU A 202 -4.21 -4.28 19.43
CA GLU A 202 -3.99 -5.41 20.35
C GLU A 202 -2.97 -6.41 19.78
N GLU A 203 -3.12 -6.78 18.51
CA GLU A 203 -2.17 -7.66 17.80
C GLU A 203 -0.77 -7.04 17.73
N PHE A 204 -0.66 -5.74 17.46
CA PHE A 204 0.63 -5.03 17.43
C PHE A 204 1.31 -5.02 18.81
N LEU A 205 0.55 -4.76 19.89
CA LEU A 205 1.09 -4.77 21.24
C LEU A 205 1.59 -6.17 21.63
N GLN A 206 0.86 -7.22 21.25
CA GLN A 206 1.30 -8.60 21.48
C GLN A 206 2.66 -8.87 20.84
N ILE A 207 2.84 -8.49 19.57
CA ILE A 207 4.12 -8.60 18.85
C ILE A 207 5.22 -7.82 19.57
N TYR A 208 4.92 -6.60 20.01
CA TYR A 208 5.89 -5.75 20.71
C TYR A 208 6.34 -6.36 22.03
N PHE A 209 5.42 -6.92 22.83
CA PHE A 209 5.75 -7.55 24.11
C PHE A 209 6.51 -8.87 23.95
N GLU A 210 6.18 -9.66 22.93
CA GLU A 210 6.92 -10.87 22.59
C GLU A 210 8.35 -10.53 22.17
N ALA A 211 8.54 -9.55 21.26
CA ALA A 211 9.87 -9.11 20.84
C ALA A 211 10.72 -8.60 22.02
N ARG A 212 10.10 -7.95 23.02
CA ARG A 212 10.78 -7.44 24.20
C ARG A 212 11.15 -8.50 25.23
N HIS A 213 10.58 -9.71 25.17
CA HIS A 213 11.00 -10.83 26.02
C HIS A 213 12.26 -11.54 25.50
N PHE A 214 12.68 -11.25 24.26
CA PHE A 214 13.88 -11.81 23.66
C PHE A 214 15.13 -10.91 23.79
N PHE A 215 15.01 -9.74 24.43
CA PHE A 215 16.11 -8.82 24.75
C PHE A 215 16.16 -8.51 26.24
#